data_AF-E0DD96-F1
#
_entry.id   AF-E0DD96-F1
#
_cell.length_a   1.000
_cell.length_b   1.000
_cell.length_c   1.000
_cell.angle_alpha   90.00
_cell.angle_beta   90.00
_cell.angle_gamma   90.00
#
_symmetry.space_group_name_H-M   'P 1'
#
loop_
_entity.id
_entity.type
_entity.pdbx_description
1 polymer ?
#
loop_
_entity_poly.entity_id
_entity_poly.type
_entity_poly.pdbx_seq_one_letter_code
_entity_poly.pdbx_strand_id
1 'polypeptide(L)'
;MKRASRLSALAVIASLTFSGLTVPNAFASNPEDSANNAQNASATPANDELKDAKKAATEAADAVLASVKELTNLAKTKEQTAEVKDAVGKIEPIRSAVEQLKGQIEAKTEVAGVTEIKTQIETKKTELTQLKTVIEKAANKPAEDLTEAKKAATAIADETISLADEAVAAAAKKDTAAAKDHVEKANAAKKAAQEAKPKIEAAKTAEDVKTQKAAVEQAKADAQAAKDEIVKLADKKADTGKDITEAKKAATAIADEAIKVADEAVAAAAKKDAAAAKDHVEKANAAKKAAQEAKPKIEAAQNADEVNAQQKVVDKAKTDAQAAKDAVAKLPDKKADSDKDIAAAKDAAAKAVDEAIKAADEALATAKKKEQTDSLKAAVKELETLKTNLEALKKEISEAKTVAALNAQKDKAEKAKATVAEQKQVIDKVADKKGSSNISSENKNVRTALAVVLGVLGVGAIVAAIFQFAGPALKNLGIQLPKF
;
A
#
# COMPACT_ATOMS: atom_id res chain seq x y z
N MET A 1 8.82 24.41 48.38
CA MET A 1 10.06 23.70 48.78
C MET A 1 11.23 24.31 48.04
N LYS A 2 12.21 24.83 48.79
CA LYS A 2 13.55 25.21 48.30
C LYS A 2 14.32 23.93 47.91
N ARG A 3 15.13 24.00 46.85
CA ARG A 3 16.57 23.72 46.90
C ARG A 3 17.26 24.17 45.60
N ALA A 4 18.29 24.98 45.80
CA ALA A 4 19.28 25.38 44.82
C ALA A 4 20.39 24.33 44.70
N SER A 5 21.02 24.22 43.52
CA SER A 5 22.45 23.90 43.33
C SER A 5 22.74 23.96 41.82
N ARG A 6 23.44 25.00 41.32
CA ARG A 6 24.91 25.18 41.16
C ARG A 6 25.46 24.64 39.84
N LEU A 7 26.09 25.59 39.13
CA LEU A 7 27.28 25.48 38.28
C LEU A 7 27.28 24.45 37.14
N SER A 8 27.29 24.94 35.90
CA SER A 8 28.46 24.83 35.02
C SER A 8 28.26 25.69 33.78
N ALA A 9 29.06 26.76 33.69
CA ALA A 9 29.30 27.50 32.47
C ALA A 9 30.27 26.69 31.60
N LEU A 10 29.91 26.45 30.33
CA LEU A 10 30.83 26.00 29.32
C LEU A 10 30.48 26.72 28.00
N ALA A 11 30.97 27.95 27.89
CA ALA A 11 31.04 28.66 26.63
C ALA A 11 32.24 28.11 25.85
N VAL A 12 31.95 27.45 24.72
CA VAL A 12 32.97 27.04 23.76
C VAL A 12 33.45 28.29 23.02
N ILE A 13 34.64 28.75 23.42
CA ILE A 13 35.43 29.76 22.76
C ILE A 13 36.12 29.07 21.57
N ALA A 14 35.71 29.40 20.35
CA ALA A 14 36.53 29.16 19.17
C ALA A 14 37.52 30.32 19.04
N SER A 15 38.76 30.01 19.34
CA SER A 15 39.98 30.81 19.23
C SER A 15 40.32 31.11 17.77
N LEU A 16 40.67 32.37 17.48
CA LEU A 16 41.59 32.76 16.40
C LEU A 16 42.28 34.07 16.83
N THR A 17 43.28 33.90 17.68
CA THR A 17 44.31 34.89 17.97
C THR A 17 45.31 34.93 16.81
N PHE A 18 45.50 36.10 16.20
CA PHE A 18 46.72 36.40 15.46
C PHE A 18 47.48 37.47 16.26
N SER A 19 48.38 37.01 17.13
CA SER A 19 49.37 37.86 17.79
C SER A 19 50.47 38.22 16.81
N GLY A 20 50.98 39.44 16.95
CA GLY A 20 51.97 40.06 16.09
C GLY A 20 53.28 39.29 15.95
N LEU A 21 53.90 39.54 14.80
CA LEU A 21 55.25 39.11 14.48
C LEU A 21 56.14 40.36 14.39
N THR A 22 56.85 40.66 15.47
CA THR A 22 58.10 41.43 15.46
C THR A 22 59.25 40.42 15.46
N VAL A 23 60.14 40.52 14.48
CA VAL A 23 61.41 39.75 14.40
C VAL A 23 62.55 40.74 14.14
N PRO A 24 63.76 40.49 14.67
CA PRO A 24 64.69 41.51 15.14
C PRO A 24 65.81 41.78 14.14
N ASN A 25 66.55 42.88 14.34
CA ASN A 25 68.01 42.78 14.36
C ASN A 25 68.65 44.01 14.98
N ALA A 26 69.51 43.75 15.97
CA ALA A 26 70.56 44.63 16.41
C ALA A 26 71.86 44.15 15.77
N PHE A 27 72.61 45.05 15.11
CA PHE A 27 74.07 45.06 15.19
C PHE A 27 74.58 46.48 15.01
N ALA A 28 75.51 46.82 15.89
CA ALA A 28 76.13 48.12 16.08
C ALA A 28 77.07 48.52 14.93
N SER A 29 77.26 49.83 14.71
CA SER A 29 78.57 50.50 14.72
C SER A 29 78.48 51.93 14.17
N ASN A 30 79.16 52.85 14.84
CA ASN A 30 79.81 54.06 14.34
C ASN A 30 80.97 54.32 15.32
N PRO A 31 82.10 54.97 14.96
CA PRO A 31 82.30 55.92 13.86
C PRO A 31 83.66 55.79 13.11
N GLU A 32 83.95 56.79 12.26
CA GLU A 32 85.25 57.29 11.75
C GLU A 32 85.61 57.08 10.26
N ASP A 33 85.64 58.25 9.59
CA ASP A 33 86.52 58.74 8.51
C ASP A 33 86.72 57.96 7.21
N SER A 34 86.20 58.50 6.10
CA SER A 34 87.04 59.13 5.06
C SER A 34 86.23 59.60 3.84
N ALA A 35 86.80 60.60 3.19
CA ALA A 35 86.19 61.52 2.23
C ALA A 35 85.86 60.97 0.82
N ASN A 36 85.11 61.83 0.11
CA ASN A 36 85.10 62.10 -1.34
C ASN A 36 84.12 61.36 -2.27
N ASN A 37 83.07 62.12 -2.62
CA ASN A 37 82.81 62.69 -3.95
C ASN A 37 81.99 61.89 -4.99
N ALA A 38 80.98 62.62 -5.50
CA ALA A 38 80.40 62.63 -6.85
C ALA A 38 79.33 61.60 -7.28
N GLN A 39 78.14 62.16 -7.48
CA GLN A 39 77.26 62.01 -8.66
C GLN A 39 76.56 60.66 -8.89
N ASN A 40 75.25 60.60 -8.64
CA ASN A 40 74.18 60.74 -9.65
C ASN A 40 72.80 60.42 -9.00
N ALA A 41 71.75 61.08 -9.46
CA ALA A 41 70.42 61.10 -8.84
C ALA A 41 69.63 59.77 -8.96
N SER A 42 68.97 59.37 -7.87
CA SER A 42 67.63 58.75 -7.95
C SER A 42 66.73 59.40 -6.90
N ALA A 43 65.93 60.37 -7.34
CA ALA A 43 64.74 60.79 -6.60
C ALA A 43 63.70 59.65 -6.59
N THR A 44 62.66 59.80 -5.75
CA THR A 44 61.37 59.09 -5.74
C THR A 44 61.28 57.65 -5.19
N PRO A 45 61.23 57.50 -3.84
CA PRO A 45 60.32 56.51 -3.23
C PRO A 45 59.12 57.17 -2.51
N ALA A 46 59.32 58.30 -1.81
CA ALA A 46 58.29 58.91 -0.96
C ALA A 46 57.10 59.54 -1.72
N ASN A 47 57.31 59.97 -2.96
CA ASN A 47 56.26 60.60 -3.77
C ASN A 47 55.27 59.57 -4.37
N ASP A 48 55.76 58.36 -4.67
CA ASP A 48 54.93 57.27 -5.20
C ASP A 48 54.04 56.68 -4.10
N GLU A 49 54.58 56.49 -2.89
CA GLU A 49 53.80 56.06 -1.72
C GLU A 49 52.67 57.04 -1.37
N LEU A 50 52.90 58.35 -1.43
CA LEU A 50 51.86 59.36 -1.21
C LEU A 50 50.79 59.33 -2.29
N LYS A 51 51.20 59.18 -3.55
CA LYS A 51 50.28 59.07 -4.69
C LYS A 51 49.39 57.84 -4.57
N ASP A 52 49.97 56.70 -4.21
CA ASP A 52 49.25 55.45 -4.00
C ASP A 52 48.30 55.52 -2.79
N ALA A 53 48.75 56.14 -1.70
CA ALA A 53 47.89 56.38 -0.54
C ALA A 53 46.68 57.27 -0.89
N LYS A 54 46.89 58.35 -1.65
CA LYS A 54 45.81 59.25 -2.12
C LYS A 54 44.83 58.50 -3.02
N LYS A 55 45.33 57.70 -3.96
CA LYS A 55 44.51 56.86 -4.83
C LYS A 55 43.66 55.89 -4.02
N ALA A 56 44.27 55.15 -3.10
CA ALA A 56 43.57 54.18 -2.26
C ALA A 56 42.51 54.83 -1.34
N ALA A 57 42.78 56.01 -0.79
CA ALA A 57 41.79 56.75 0.00
C ALA A 57 40.63 57.26 -0.87
N THR A 58 40.93 57.71 -2.09
CA THR A 58 39.92 58.18 -3.05
C THR A 58 39.01 57.05 -3.51
N GLU A 59 39.59 55.89 -3.83
CA GLU A 59 38.82 54.67 -4.18
C GLU A 59 37.94 54.19 -3.02
N ALA A 60 38.45 54.24 -1.78
CA ALA A 60 37.65 53.93 -0.61
C ALA A 60 36.46 54.89 -0.45
N ALA A 61 36.66 56.20 -0.65
CA ALA A 61 35.59 57.18 -0.61
C ALA A 61 34.54 56.93 -1.71
N ASP A 62 35.00 56.67 -2.94
CA ASP A 62 34.12 56.42 -4.08
C ASP A 62 33.29 55.14 -3.91
N ALA A 63 33.87 54.08 -3.34
CA ALA A 63 33.14 52.85 -3.02
C ALA A 63 32.04 53.10 -1.97
N VAL A 64 32.30 53.93 -0.95
CA VAL A 64 31.30 54.29 0.06
C VAL A 64 30.18 55.14 -0.55
N LEU A 65 30.52 56.15 -1.38
CA LEU A 65 29.52 56.99 -2.04
C LEU A 65 28.65 56.20 -3.04
N ALA A 66 29.22 55.23 -3.74
CA ALA A 66 28.46 54.29 -4.57
C ALA A 66 27.47 53.48 -3.70
N SER A 67 27.93 52.95 -2.57
CA SER A 67 27.10 52.19 -1.63
C SER A 67 25.97 53.04 -1.03
N VAL A 68 26.24 54.33 -0.74
CA VAL A 68 25.23 55.30 -0.29
C VAL A 68 24.12 55.45 -1.32
N LYS A 69 24.48 55.58 -2.60
CA LYS A 69 23.52 55.73 -3.69
C LYS A 69 22.65 54.48 -3.86
N GLU A 70 23.26 53.31 -3.82
CA GLU A 70 22.54 52.02 -3.85
C GLU A 70 21.56 51.91 -2.69
N LEU A 71 22.01 52.21 -1.47
CA LEU A 71 21.19 52.11 -0.27
C LEU A 71 20.03 53.11 -0.27
N THR A 72 20.26 54.32 -0.77
CA THR A 72 19.22 55.35 -0.94
C THR A 72 18.16 54.90 -1.96
N ASN A 73 18.58 54.30 -3.07
CA ASN A 73 17.66 53.77 -4.07
C ASN A 73 16.87 52.58 -3.52
N LEU A 74 17.53 51.68 -2.80
CA LEU A 74 16.86 50.57 -2.12
C LEU A 74 15.77 51.09 -1.19
N ALA A 75 16.09 52.05 -0.31
CA ALA A 75 15.15 52.60 0.65
C ALA A 75 13.91 53.28 0.01
N LYS A 76 14.05 53.92 -1.16
CA LYS A 76 12.91 54.52 -1.90
C LYS A 76 11.86 53.51 -2.36
N THR A 77 12.27 52.25 -2.55
CA THR A 77 11.36 51.18 -3.03
C THR A 77 10.61 50.47 -1.91
N LYS A 78 10.77 50.90 -0.64
CA LYS A 78 10.31 50.16 0.54
C LYS A 78 9.29 50.93 1.36
N GLU A 79 8.53 50.17 2.14
CA GLU A 79 7.63 50.68 3.14
C GLU A 79 8.42 51.45 4.22
N GLN A 80 8.02 52.70 4.45
CA GLN A 80 8.73 53.65 5.30
C GLN A 80 8.39 53.43 6.77
N THR A 81 8.84 52.31 7.33
CA THR A 81 8.73 52.02 8.77
C THR A 81 9.54 53.04 9.59
N ALA A 82 9.27 53.16 10.89
CA ALA A 82 10.02 54.07 11.76
C ALA A 82 11.54 53.77 11.75
N GLU A 83 11.91 52.48 11.73
CA GLU A 83 13.29 52.02 11.64
C GLU A 83 13.95 52.37 10.30
N VAL A 84 13.23 52.20 9.18
CA VAL A 84 13.74 52.57 7.85
C VAL A 84 13.88 54.09 7.73
N LYS A 85 12.93 54.87 8.24
CA LYS A 85 13.01 56.34 8.24
C LYS A 85 14.21 56.85 9.06
N ASP A 86 14.43 56.29 10.24
CA ASP A 86 15.60 56.61 11.07
C ASP A 86 16.91 56.24 10.35
N ALA A 87 16.97 55.04 9.75
CA ALA A 87 18.15 54.61 8.98
C ALA A 87 18.42 55.52 7.78
N VAL A 88 17.39 55.89 7.01
CA VAL A 88 17.49 56.82 5.87
C VAL A 88 17.97 58.20 6.30
N GLY A 89 17.50 58.70 7.44
CA GLY A 89 17.94 59.98 8.01
C GLY A 89 19.44 60.02 8.33
N LYS A 90 20.07 58.87 8.54
CA LYS A 90 21.51 58.74 8.83
C LYS A 90 22.39 58.57 7.59
N ILE A 91 21.81 58.32 6.41
CA ILE A 91 22.57 58.13 5.16
C ILE A 91 23.18 59.45 4.65
N GLU A 92 22.41 60.54 4.63
CA GLU A 92 22.90 61.83 4.12
C GLU A 92 24.06 62.40 4.96
N PRO A 93 24.04 62.38 6.31
CA PRO A 93 25.19 62.75 7.12
C PRO A 93 26.47 61.95 6.79
N ILE A 94 26.35 60.64 6.54
CA ILE A 94 27.48 59.79 6.13
C ILE A 94 28.00 60.23 4.77
N ARG A 95 27.10 60.49 3.81
CA ARG A 95 27.46 60.97 2.47
C ARG A 95 28.24 62.28 2.54
N SER A 96 27.71 63.29 3.24
CA SER A 96 28.36 64.59 3.39
C SER A 96 29.73 64.47 4.05
N ALA A 97 29.85 63.63 5.10
CA ALA A 97 31.12 63.39 5.76
C ALA A 97 32.16 62.77 4.81
N VAL A 98 31.76 61.80 3.98
CA VAL A 98 32.66 61.14 3.02
C VAL A 98 33.03 62.07 1.87
N GLU A 99 32.11 62.88 1.33
CA GLU A 99 32.43 63.91 0.32
C GLU A 99 33.42 64.95 0.87
N GLN A 100 33.24 65.39 2.13
CA GLN A 100 34.16 66.31 2.79
C GLN A 100 35.55 65.68 3.04
N LEU A 101 35.61 64.41 3.47
CA LEU A 101 36.86 63.68 3.64
C LEU A 101 37.57 63.48 2.30
N LYS A 102 36.83 63.18 1.22
CA LYS A 102 37.38 63.04 -0.14
C LYS A 102 38.04 64.33 -0.60
N GLY A 103 37.40 65.48 -0.39
CA GLY A 103 37.96 66.79 -0.74
C GLY A 103 39.26 67.14 0.00
N GLN A 104 39.51 66.52 1.17
CA GLN A 104 40.74 66.74 1.95
C GLN A 104 41.92 65.86 1.50
N ILE A 105 41.69 64.79 0.74
CA ILE A 105 42.73 63.83 0.33
C ILE A 105 43.84 64.52 -0.48
N GLU A 106 43.46 65.35 -1.46
CA GLU A 106 44.43 66.02 -2.33
C GLU A 106 45.26 67.06 -1.59
N ALA A 107 44.66 67.75 -0.61
CA ALA A 107 45.30 68.81 0.18
C ALA A 107 46.33 68.28 1.20
N LYS A 108 46.32 66.99 1.55
CA LYS A 108 47.31 66.40 2.46
C LYS A 108 48.65 66.19 1.74
N THR A 109 49.74 66.56 2.40
CA THR A 109 51.11 66.44 1.88
C THR A 109 51.88 65.25 2.44
N GLU A 110 51.32 64.54 3.42
CA GLU A 110 51.97 63.42 4.13
C GLU A 110 51.10 62.16 4.10
N VAL A 111 51.77 60.99 3.95
CA VAL A 111 51.12 59.67 3.88
C VAL A 111 50.29 59.38 5.14
N ALA A 112 50.79 59.77 6.32
CA ALA A 112 50.09 59.59 7.59
C ALA A 112 48.72 60.28 7.60
N GLY A 113 48.65 61.53 7.12
CA GLY A 113 47.40 62.29 7.04
C GLY A 113 46.39 61.70 6.05
N VAL A 114 46.85 61.15 4.92
CA VAL A 114 45.98 60.44 3.97
C VAL A 114 45.46 59.12 4.55
N THR A 115 46.31 58.42 5.30
CA THR A 115 45.96 57.15 5.97
C THR A 115 44.91 57.36 7.07
N GLU A 116 45.02 58.46 7.81
CA GLU A 116 44.00 58.85 8.80
C GLU A 116 42.64 59.12 8.15
N ILE A 117 42.62 59.90 7.05
CA ILE A 117 41.40 60.15 6.27
C ILE A 117 40.78 58.83 5.78
N LYS A 118 41.60 57.93 5.24
CA LYS A 118 41.14 56.59 4.82
C LYS A 118 40.52 55.80 5.97
N THR A 119 41.11 55.87 7.16
CA THR A 119 40.57 55.20 8.37
C THR A 119 39.21 55.77 8.78
N GLN A 120 39.03 57.10 8.68
CA GLN A 120 37.74 57.74 8.92
C GLN A 120 36.69 57.31 7.87
N ILE A 121 37.07 57.20 6.60
CA ILE A 121 36.21 56.69 5.53
C ILE A 121 35.77 55.23 5.82
N GLU A 122 36.70 54.35 6.21
CA GLU A 122 36.37 52.95 6.55
C GLU A 122 35.48 52.85 7.80
N THR A 123 35.60 53.79 8.74
CA THR A 123 34.67 53.91 9.88
C THR A 123 33.26 54.24 9.38
N LYS A 124 33.13 55.22 8.47
CA LYS A 124 31.84 55.58 7.85
C LYS A 124 31.24 54.48 6.99
N LYS A 125 32.07 53.69 6.31
CA LYS A 125 31.65 52.48 5.60
C LYS A 125 31.04 51.44 6.54
N THR A 126 31.61 51.29 7.74
CA THR A 126 31.08 50.37 8.76
C THR A 126 29.72 50.84 9.27
N GLU A 127 29.56 52.13 9.57
CA GLU A 127 28.26 52.74 9.91
C GLU A 127 27.22 52.50 8.79
N LEU A 128 27.60 52.75 7.54
CA LEU A 128 26.73 52.53 6.38
C LEU A 128 26.29 51.07 6.22
N THR A 129 27.20 50.13 6.51
CA THR A 129 26.91 48.68 6.43
C THR A 129 25.85 48.28 7.45
N GLN A 130 25.88 48.85 8.66
CA GLN A 130 24.84 48.61 9.66
C GLN A 130 23.47 49.11 9.20
N LEU A 131 23.42 50.32 8.60
CA LEU A 131 22.20 50.86 8.01
C LEU A 131 21.68 49.99 6.86
N LYS A 132 22.59 49.44 6.04
CA LYS A 132 22.25 48.50 4.98
C LYS A 132 21.54 47.26 5.51
N THR A 133 22.06 46.63 6.56
CA THR A 133 21.42 45.47 7.20
C THR A 133 20.01 45.78 7.70
N VAL A 134 19.80 46.96 8.32
CA VAL A 134 18.47 47.37 8.80
C VAL A 134 17.49 47.52 7.63
N ILE A 135 17.91 48.19 6.56
CA ILE A 135 17.07 48.44 5.38
C ILE A 135 16.79 47.13 4.60
N GLU A 136 17.78 46.25 4.47
CA GLU A 136 17.60 44.92 3.84
C GLU A 136 16.69 44.00 4.66
N LYS A 137 16.84 43.99 5.99
CA LYS A 137 15.96 43.23 6.88
C LYS A 137 14.52 43.72 6.76
N ALA A 138 14.30 45.03 6.76
CA ALA A 138 12.98 45.60 6.52
C ALA A 138 12.45 45.28 5.12
N ALA A 139 13.32 45.17 4.11
CA ALA A 139 12.94 44.81 2.75
C ALA A 139 12.48 43.35 2.60
N ASN A 140 13.04 42.43 3.40
CA ASN A 140 12.71 41.00 3.33
C ASN A 140 11.55 40.60 4.24
N LYS A 141 11.25 41.41 5.26
CA LYS A 141 10.19 41.14 6.24
C LYS A 141 8.80 40.83 5.64
N PRO A 142 8.29 41.55 4.63
CA PRO A 142 6.99 41.21 4.03
C PRO A 142 6.95 39.82 3.37
N ALA A 143 8.09 39.36 2.84
CA ALA A 143 8.20 38.03 2.22
C ALA A 143 8.31 36.92 3.29
N GLU A 144 9.02 37.18 4.39
CA GLU A 144 9.07 36.30 5.56
C GLU A 144 7.68 36.17 6.20
N ASP A 145 7.02 37.29 6.48
CA ASP A 145 5.67 37.35 7.07
C ASP A 145 4.65 36.65 6.17
N LEU A 146 4.74 36.82 4.84
CA LEU A 146 3.88 36.09 3.89
C LEU A 146 4.13 34.58 3.95
N THR A 147 5.39 34.16 4.03
CA THR A 147 5.77 32.74 4.09
C THR A 147 5.26 32.10 5.37
N GLU A 148 5.40 32.80 6.51
CA GLU A 148 4.90 32.34 7.80
C GLU A 148 3.37 32.30 7.84
N ALA A 149 2.70 33.34 7.32
CA ALA A 149 1.25 33.38 7.20
C ALA A 149 0.71 32.22 6.36
N LYS A 150 1.35 31.91 5.21
CA LYS A 150 0.97 30.77 4.37
C LYS A 150 1.09 29.45 5.12
N LYS A 151 2.23 29.23 5.80
CA LYS A 151 2.44 28.01 6.60
C LYS A 151 1.38 27.85 7.68
N ALA A 152 1.10 28.91 8.44
CA ALA A 152 0.08 28.89 9.49
C ALA A 152 -1.32 28.59 8.93
N ALA A 153 -1.72 29.24 7.84
CA ALA A 153 -3.01 29.00 7.21
C ALA A 153 -3.13 27.57 6.65
N THR A 154 -2.07 27.05 6.02
CA THR A 154 -2.03 25.66 5.53
C THR A 154 -2.15 24.65 6.67
N ALA A 155 -1.45 24.88 7.80
CA ALA A 155 -1.54 24.00 8.96
C ALA A 155 -2.97 23.92 9.52
N ILE A 156 -3.68 25.06 9.57
CA ILE A 156 -5.09 25.09 9.99
C ILE A 156 -5.97 24.31 8.99
N ALA A 157 -5.67 24.39 7.69
CA ALA A 157 -6.40 23.61 6.68
C ALA A 157 -6.15 22.10 6.82
N ASP A 158 -4.91 21.69 7.09
CA ASP A 158 -4.56 20.30 7.40
C ASP A 158 -5.32 19.77 8.63
N GLU A 159 -5.32 20.54 9.71
CA GLU A 159 -6.04 20.19 10.94
C GLU A 159 -7.55 20.09 10.70
N THR A 160 -8.13 21.01 9.92
CA THR A 160 -9.55 20.98 9.55
C THR A 160 -9.92 19.73 8.79
N ILE A 161 -9.08 19.30 7.84
CA ILE A 161 -9.29 18.05 7.08
C ILE A 161 -9.24 16.84 8.03
N SER A 162 -8.27 16.80 8.93
CA SER A 162 -8.14 15.72 9.93
C SER A 162 -9.39 15.64 10.83
N LEU A 163 -9.85 16.77 11.36
CA LEU A 163 -11.05 16.83 12.20
C LEU A 163 -12.31 16.38 11.46
N ALA A 164 -12.46 16.77 10.21
CA ALA A 164 -13.58 16.33 9.38
C ALA A 164 -13.53 14.82 9.11
N ASP A 165 -12.35 14.26 8.83
CA ASP A 165 -12.17 12.82 8.64
C ASP A 165 -12.47 12.03 9.92
N GLU A 166 -12.04 12.54 11.08
CA GLU A 166 -12.38 11.97 12.37
C GLU A 166 -13.90 12.02 12.65
N ALA A 167 -14.58 13.11 12.28
CA ALA A 167 -16.03 13.23 12.41
C ALA A 167 -16.76 12.18 11.56
N VAL A 168 -16.36 12.01 10.30
CA VAL A 168 -16.93 11.01 9.39
C VAL A 168 -16.67 9.59 9.91
N ALA A 169 -15.47 9.32 10.42
CA ALA A 169 -15.14 8.03 11.03
C ALA A 169 -15.95 7.75 12.30
N ALA A 170 -16.20 8.78 13.13
CA ALA A 170 -17.05 8.67 14.30
C ALA A 170 -18.51 8.36 13.92
N ALA A 171 -19.02 9.01 12.87
CA ALA A 171 -20.39 8.82 12.39
C ALA A 171 -20.67 7.39 11.92
N ALA A 172 -19.66 6.67 11.43
CA ALA A 172 -19.81 5.27 11.02
C ALA A 172 -20.27 4.33 12.14
N LYS A 173 -20.11 4.75 13.41
CA LYS A 173 -20.54 3.99 14.60
C LYS A 173 -21.91 4.41 15.13
N LYS A 174 -22.53 5.44 14.53
CA LYS A 174 -23.76 6.07 15.00
C LYS A 174 -24.94 5.75 14.09
N ASP A 175 -26.15 6.07 14.55
CA ASP A 175 -27.35 6.01 13.71
C ASP A 175 -27.15 6.81 12.41
N THR A 176 -27.33 6.15 11.26
CA THR A 176 -27.00 6.72 9.95
C THR A 176 -27.92 7.86 9.55
N ALA A 177 -29.21 7.81 9.93
CA ALA A 177 -30.16 8.87 9.60
C ALA A 177 -29.89 10.12 10.45
N ALA A 178 -29.63 9.94 11.75
CA ALA A 178 -29.33 11.03 12.67
C ALA A 178 -27.96 11.68 12.40
N ALA A 179 -26.97 10.91 11.93
CA ALA A 179 -25.64 11.44 11.65
C ALA A 179 -25.53 12.16 10.29
N LYS A 180 -26.52 12.02 9.40
CA LYS A 180 -26.44 12.46 8.00
C LYS A 180 -26.06 13.94 7.86
N ASP A 181 -26.79 14.83 8.52
CA ASP A 181 -26.60 16.28 8.39
C ASP A 181 -25.22 16.72 8.95
N HIS A 182 -24.76 16.06 10.01
CA HIS A 182 -23.44 16.33 10.60
C HIS A 182 -22.30 15.82 9.71
N VAL A 183 -22.48 14.66 9.06
CA VAL A 183 -21.53 14.13 8.07
C VAL A 183 -21.45 15.05 6.86
N GLU A 184 -22.58 15.56 6.37
CA GLU A 184 -22.60 16.53 5.27
C GLU A 184 -21.88 17.82 5.66
N LYS A 185 -22.10 18.31 6.88
CA LYS A 185 -21.39 19.47 7.44
C LYS A 185 -19.88 19.24 7.55
N ALA A 186 -19.44 18.08 8.05
CA ALA A 186 -18.03 17.72 8.14
C ALA A 186 -17.37 17.64 6.74
N ASN A 187 -18.06 17.02 5.77
CA ASN A 187 -17.56 16.93 4.39
C ASN A 187 -17.49 18.30 3.70
N ALA A 188 -18.45 19.19 3.96
CA ALA A 188 -18.41 20.57 3.47
C ALA A 188 -17.21 21.32 4.04
N ALA A 189 -16.92 21.17 5.34
CA ALA A 189 -15.74 21.75 5.97
C ALA A 189 -14.43 21.19 5.38
N LYS A 190 -14.35 19.87 5.17
CA LYS A 190 -13.21 19.22 4.50
C LYS A 190 -12.97 19.81 3.11
N LYS A 191 -14.03 19.92 2.31
CA LYS A 191 -13.97 20.47 0.96
C LYS A 191 -13.50 21.93 0.97
N ALA A 192 -14.04 22.76 1.86
CA ALA A 192 -13.62 24.15 2.01
C ALA A 192 -12.12 24.27 2.34
N ALA A 193 -11.60 23.43 3.24
CA ALA A 193 -10.18 23.40 3.57
C ALA A 193 -9.30 22.93 2.40
N GLN A 194 -9.74 21.91 1.64
CA GLN A 194 -9.04 21.44 0.43
C GLN A 194 -8.99 22.50 -0.67
N GLU A 195 -10.08 23.24 -0.88
CA GLU A 195 -10.15 24.33 -1.86
C GLU A 195 -9.36 25.56 -1.44
N ALA A 196 -9.18 25.79 -0.13
CA ALA A 196 -8.41 26.92 0.39
C ALA A 196 -6.90 26.73 0.24
N LYS A 197 -6.38 25.49 0.36
CA LYS A 197 -4.94 25.19 0.22
C LYS A 197 -4.28 25.78 -1.04
N PRO A 198 -4.77 25.50 -2.27
CA PRO A 198 -4.16 26.08 -3.46
C PRO A 198 -4.30 27.60 -3.51
N LYS A 199 -5.35 28.17 -2.90
CA LYS A 199 -5.54 29.64 -2.82
C LYS A 199 -4.54 30.28 -1.86
N ILE A 200 -4.23 29.62 -0.73
CA ILE A 200 -3.19 30.04 0.22
C ILE A 200 -1.82 29.99 -0.45
N GLU A 201 -1.53 28.90 -1.17
CA GLU A 201 -0.26 28.74 -1.88
C GLU A 201 -0.08 29.80 -2.97
N ALA A 202 -1.13 30.08 -3.75
CA ALA A 202 -1.12 31.08 -4.82
C ALA A 202 -1.19 32.54 -4.34
N ALA A 203 -1.51 32.78 -3.05
CA ALA A 203 -1.65 34.13 -2.50
C ALA A 203 -0.37 34.96 -2.67
N LYS A 204 -0.50 36.21 -3.10
CA LYS A 204 0.65 37.11 -3.31
C LYS A 204 0.84 38.08 -2.14
N THR A 205 -0.19 38.27 -1.33
CA THR A 205 -0.17 39.21 -0.20
C THR A 205 -0.61 38.52 1.09
N ALA A 206 -0.21 39.09 2.23
CA ALA A 206 -0.61 38.58 3.55
C ALA A 206 -2.12 38.71 3.79
N GLU A 207 -2.77 39.72 3.20
CA GLU A 207 -4.22 39.93 3.31
C GLU A 207 -5.02 38.86 2.55
N ASP A 208 -4.53 38.42 1.39
CA ASP A 208 -5.11 37.28 0.66
C ASP A 208 -5.06 36.01 1.52
N VAL A 209 -3.90 35.75 2.15
CA VAL A 209 -3.73 34.59 3.05
C VAL A 209 -4.66 34.70 4.25
N LYS A 210 -4.78 35.88 4.86
CA LYS A 210 -5.67 36.13 6.00
C LYS A 210 -7.13 35.87 5.65
N THR A 211 -7.57 36.26 4.46
CA THR A 211 -8.93 35.99 3.97
C THR A 211 -9.18 34.48 3.85
N GLN A 212 -8.24 33.73 3.26
CA GLN A 212 -8.35 32.27 3.20
C GLN A 212 -8.29 31.63 4.58
N LYS A 213 -7.40 32.09 5.46
CA LYS A 213 -7.27 31.62 6.84
C LYS A 213 -8.59 31.75 7.60
N ALA A 214 -9.28 32.89 7.51
CA ALA A 214 -10.57 33.09 8.15
C ALA A 214 -11.65 32.11 7.66
N ALA A 215 -11.71 31.85 6.35
CA ALA A 215 -12.63 30.86 5.78
C ALA A 215 -12.33 29.43 6.29
N VAL A 216 -11.05 29.07 6.39
CA VAL A 216 -10.64 27.76 6.92
C VAL A 216 -10.88 27.66 8.42
N GLU A 217 -10.68 28.73 9.21
CA GLU A 217 -11.02 28.74 10.64
C GLU A 217 -12.51 28.54 10.88
N GLN A 218 -13.36 29.13 10.04
CA GLN A 218 -14.80 28.87 10.08
C GLN A 218 -15.12 27.40 9.75
N ALA A 219 -14.51 26.85 8.70
CA ALA A 219 -14.66 25.44 8.36
C ALA A 219 -14.17 24.51 9.48
N LYS A 220 -13.07 24.87 10.17
CA LYS A 220 -12.57 24.16 11.35
C LYS A 220 -13.60 24.11 12.46
N ALA A 221 -14.22 25.25 12.77
CA ALA A 221 -15.28 25.32 13.77
C ALA A 221 -16.48 24.44 13.38
N ASP A 222 -16.85 24.43 12.09
CA ASP A 222 -17.93 23.59 11.58
C ASP A 222 -17.61 22.08 11.65
N ALA A 223 -16.38 21.68 11.31
CA ALA A 223 -15.92 20.30 11.45
C ALA A 223 -15.91 19.84 12.92
N GLN A 224 -15.40 20.68 13.82
CA GLN A 224 -15.37 20.39 15.24
C GLN A 224 -16.79 20.28 15.82
N ALA A 225 -17.68 21.21 15.49
CA ALA A 225 -19.08 21.16 15.92
C ALA A 225 -19.79 19.90 15.40
N ALA A 226 -19.56 19.51 14.14
CA ALA A 226 -20.09 18.27 13.59
C ALA A 226 -19.59 17.05 14.37
N LYS A 227 -18.29 16.97 14.64
CA LYS A 227 -17.68 15.91 15.45
C LYS A 227 -18.31 15.80 16.84
N ASP A 228 -18.46 16.93 17.52
CA ASP A 228 -19.00 16.98 18.88
C ASP A 228 -20.48 16.58 18.93
N GLU A 229 -21.28 16.97 17.94
CA GLU A 229 -22.68 16.52 17.83
C GLU A 229 -22.78 15.03 17.50
N ILE A 230 -21.94 14.51 16.57
CA ILE A 230 -21.91 13.09 16.22
C ILE A 230 -21.61 12.22 17.44
N VAL A 231 -20.71 12.65 18.33
CA VAL A 231 -20.37 11.90 19.55
C VAL A 231 -21.59 11.72 20.47
N LYS A 232 -22.51 12.71 20.51
CA LYS A 232 -23.74 12.68 21.32
C LYS A 232 -24.83 11.78 20.75
N LEU A 233 -24.75 11.42 19.47
CA LEU A 233 -25.74 10.56 18.83
C LEU A 233 -25.74 9.15 19.43
N ALA A 234 -26.90 8.50 19.36
CA ALA A 234 -27.02 7.09 19.72
C ALA A 234 -26.14 6.24 18.80
N ASP A 235 -25.46 5.26 19.38
CA ASP A 235 -24.74 4.25 18.60
C ASP A 235 -25.71 3.52 17.68
N LYS A 236 -25.19 3.10 16.52
CA LYS A 236 -25.96 2.31 15.56
C LYS A 236 -26.52 1.08 16.29
N LYS A 237 -27.85 0.98 16.41
CA LYS A 237 -28.47 -0.29 16.84
C LYS A 237 -28.14 -1.34 15.77
N ALA A 238 -27.90 -2.59 16.19
CA ALA A 238 -27.76 -3.69 15.25
C ALA A 238 -28.99 -3.74 14.32
N ASP A 239 -28.76 -3.43 13.05
CA ASP A 239 -29.77 -3.23 12.02
C ASP A 239 -30.31 -4.62 11.58
N THR A 240 -31.47 -5.01 12.11
CA THR A 240 -31.85 -6.43 12.29
C THR A 240 -32.88 -6.96 11.29
N GLY A 241 -33.05 -6.40 10.10
CA GLY A 241 -34.06 -6.95 9.17
C GLY A 241 -33.85 -6.72 7.68
N LYS A 242 -33.96 -5.47 7.22
CA LYS A 242 -34.11 -5.18 5.79
C LYS A 242 -32.79 -5.32 5.02
N ASP A 243 -31.69 -4.86 5.62
CA ASP A 243 -30.36 -4.89 4.99
C ASP A 243 -29.74 -6.28 4.99
N ILE A 244 -30.05 -7.13 5.97
CA ILE A 244 -29.56 -8.52 5.99
C ILE A 244 -30.17 -9.32 4.85
N THR A 245 -31.47 -9.16 4.55
CA THR A 245 -32.11 -9.87 3.44
C THR A 245 -31.50 -9.48 2.09
N GLU A 246 -31.23 -8.19 1.89
CA GLU A 246 -30.61 -7.70 0.65
C GLU A 246 -29.13 -8.13 0.55
N ALA A 247 -28.37 -8.05 1.65
CA ALA A 247 -26.99 -8.53 1.70
C ALA A 247 -26.88 -10.04 1.46
N LYS A 248 -27.80 -10.84 2.05
CA LYS A 248 -27.89 -12.28 1.76
C LYS A 248 -28.15 -12.54 0.29
N LYS A 249 -29.11 -11.83 -0.31
CA LYS A 249 -29.44 -11.97 -1.73
C LYS A 249 -28.25 -11.62 -2.63
N ALA A 250 -27.53 -10.54 -2.33
CA ALA A 250 -26.33 -10.14 -3.06
C ALA A 250 -25.20 -11.18 -2.95
N ALA A 251 -24.92 -11.65 -1.73
CA ALA A 251 -23.92 -12.69 -1.49
C ALA A 251 -24.28 -14.01 -2.19
N THR A 252 -25.55 -14.42 -2.14
CA THR A 252 -26.03 -15.60 -2.87
C THR A 252 -25.88 -15.44 -4.38
N ALA A 253 -26.20 -14.26 -4.94
CA ALA A 253 -26.03 -14.00 -6.37
C ALA A 253 -24.56 -14.09 -6.81
N ILE A 254 -23.63 -13.59 -5.99
CA ILE A 254 -22.19 -13.71 -6.25
C ILE A 254 -21.74 -15.16 -6.17
N ALA A 255 -22.25 -15.94 -5.21
CA ALA A 255 -22.00 -17.38 -5.15
C ALA A 255 -22.48 -18.11 -6.41
N ASP A 256 -23.68 -17.78 -6.90
CA ASP A 256 -24.23 -18.32 -8.14
C ASP A 256 -23.37 -17.98 -9.36
N GLU A 257 -22.89 -16.73 -9.44
CA GLU A 257 -22.00 -16.30 -10.50
C GLU A 257 -20.64 -17.01 -10.44
N ALA A 258 -20.06 -17.16 -9.25
CA ALA A 258 -18.81 -17.91 -9.06
C ALA A 258 -18.92 -19.36 -9.54
N ILE A 259 -20.04 -20.04 -9.19
CA ILE A 259 -20.32 -21.41 -9.64
C ILE A 259 -20.43 -21.47 -11.16
N LYS A 260 -21.19 -20.53 -11.76
CA LYS A 260 -21.36 -20.45 -13.21
C LYS A 260 -20.03 -20.25 -13.93
N VAL A 261 -19.20 -19.30 -13.47
CA VAL A 261 -17.89 -19.01 -14.06
C VAL A 261 -16.95 -20.22 -13.92
N ALA A 262 -16.97 -20.90 -12.78
CA ALA A 262 -16.19 -22.12 -12.59
C ALA A 262 -16.64 -23.24 -13.54
N ASP A 263 -17.94 -23.43 -13.74
CA ASP A 263 -18.47 -24.40 -14.70
C ASP A 263 -18.09 -24.07 -16.14
N GLU A 264 -18.11 -22.79 -16.51
CA GLU A 264 -17.63 -22.32 -17.81
C GLU A 264 -16.12 -22.56 -17.99
N ALA A 265 -15.31 -22.36 -16.94
CA ALA A 265 -13.88 -22.64 -16.97
C ALA A 265 -13.59 -24.13 -17.21
N VAL A 266 -14.31 -25.02 -16.51
CA VAL A 266 -14.19 -26.48 -16.68
C VAL A 266 -14.66 -26.90 -18.08
N ALA A 267 -15.75 -26.33 -18.58
CA ALA A 267 -16.23 -26.61 -19.93
C ALA A 267 -15.27 -26.11 -21.02
N ALA A 268 -14.64 -24.94 -20.82
CA ALA A 268 -13.63 -24.41 -21.72
C ALA A 268 -12.35 -25.28 -21.70
N ALA A 269 -11.95 -25.75 -20.53
CA ALA A 269 -10.78 -26.60 -20.35
C ALA A 269 -10.90 -27.92 -21.11
N ALA A 270 -12.13 -28.45 -21.26
CA ALA A 270 -12.38 -29.66 -22.04
C ALA A 270 -12.01 -29.53 -23.54
N LYS A 271 -11.84 -28.30 -24.04
CA LYS A 271 -11.43 -28.01 -25.43
C LYS A 271 -9.92 -27.76 -25.57
N LYS A 272 -9.18 -27.77 -24.46
CA LYS A 272 -7.75 -27.47 -24.39
C LYS A 272 -6.94 -28.74 -24.12
N ASP A 273 -5.61 -28.62 -24.16
CA ASP A 273 -4.72 -29.69 -23.72
C ASP A 273 -5.02 -30.12 -22.26
N ALA A 274 -5.27 -31.41 -22.05
CA ALA A 274 -5.75 -31.92 -20.78
C ALA A 274 -4.69 -31.88 -19.67
N ALA A 275 -3.41 -32.06 -20.01
CA ALA A 275 -2.32 -32.03 -19.03
C ALA A 275 -2.06 -30.59 -18.56
N ALA A 276 -2.06 -29.63 -19.49
CA ALA A 276 -1.90 -28.22 -19.18
C ALA A 276 -3.13 -27.62 -18.48
N ALA A 277 -4.33 -28.13 -18.75
CA ALA A 277 -5.56 -27.63 -18.12
C ALA A 277 -5.83 -28.18 -16.73
N LYS A 278 -5.17 -29.27 -16.32
CA LYS A 278 -5.45 -30.01 -15.07
C LYS A 278 -5.48 -29.10 -13.84
N ASP A 279 -4.44 -28.32 -13.62
CA ASP A 279 -4.31 -27.45 -12.44
C ASP A 279 -5.37 -26.34 -12.43
N HIS A 280 -5.78 -25.88 -13.61
CA HIS A 280 -6.81 -24.85 -13.74
C HIS A 280 -8.22 -25.42 -13.51
N VAL A 281 -8.47 -26.66 -13.95
CA VAL A 281 -9.71 -27.39 -13.66
C VAL A 281 -9.83 -27.66 -12.15
N GLU A 282 -8.74 -28.03 -11.48
CA GLU A 282 -8.73 -28.22 -10.03
C GLU A 282 -9.05 -26.92 -9.28
N LYS A 283 -8.42 -25.80 -9.68
CA LYS A 283 -8.71 -24.47 -9.13
C LYS A 283 -10.17 -24.04 -9.36
N ALA A 284 -10.71 -24.26 -10.56
CA ALA A 284 -12.11 -23.95 -10.86
C ALA A 284 -13.07 -24.78 -9.97
N ASN A 285 -12.81 -26.08 -9.81
CA ASN A 285 -13.61 -26.95 -8.94
C ASN A 285 -13.51 -26.58 -7.46
N ALA A 286 -12.33 -26.17 -6.99
CA ALA A 286 -12.16 -25.67 -5.62
C ALA A 286 -12.95 -24.38 -5.37
N ALA A 287 -12.92 -23.43 -6.32
CA ALA A 287 -13.74 -22.21 -6.27
C ALA A 287 -15.25 -22.54 -6.27
N LYS A 288 -15.68 -23.45 -7.15
CA LYS A 288 -17.07 -23.94 -7.19
C LYS A 288 -17.50 -24.51 -5.83
N LYS A 289 -16.68 -25.37 -5.23
CA LYS A 289 -16.94 -25.98 -3.92
C LYS A 289 -17.05 -24.91 -2.82
N ALA A 290 -16.13 -23.95 -2.79
CA ALA A 290 -16.17 -22.86 -1.80
C ALA A 290 -17.46 -22.03 -1.91
N ALA A 291 -17.91 -21.71 -3.12
CA ALA A 291 -19.16 -21.00 -3.34
C ALA A 291 -20.39 -21.82 -2.93
N GLN A 292 -20.40 -23.13 -3.22
CA GLN A 292 -21.47 -24.05 -2.81
C GLN A 292 -21.57 -24.20 -1.28
N GLU A 293 -20.43 -24.25 -0.58
CA GLU A 293 -20.39 -24.34 0.88
C GLU A 293 -20.75 -23.02 1.59
N ALA A 294 -20.54 -21.88 0.93
CA ALA A 294 -20.88 -20.57 1.46
C ALA A 294 -22.39 -20.27 1.39
N LYS A 295 -23.10 -20.78 0.36
CA LYS A 295 -24.56 -20.58 0.19
C LYS A 295 -25.40 -20.89 1.43
N PRO A 296 -25.34 -22.10 2.03
CA PRO A 296 -26.14 -22.41 3.21
C PRO A 296 -25.73 -21.56 4.43
N LYS A 297 -24.48 -21.11 4.50
CA LYS A 297 -23.99 -20.22 5.58
C LYS A 297 -24.50 -18.79 5.42
N ILE A 298 -24.63 -18.30 4.18
CA ILE A 298 -25.26 -17.00 3.87
C ILE A 298 -26.73 -17.05 4.27
N GLU A 299 -27.44 -18.12 3.89
CA GLU A 299 -28.85 -18.29 4.22
C GLU A 299 -29.09 -18.37 5.74
N ALA A 300 -28.24 -19.12 6.45
CA ALA A 300 -28.31 -19.28 7.90
C ALA A 300 -27.85 -18.07 8.72
N ALA A 301 -27.14 -17.10 8.10
CA ALA A 301 -26.57 -15.96 8.82
C ALA A 301 -27.63 -15.14 9.57
N GLN A 302 -27.38 -14.78 10.82
CA GLN A 302 -28.34 -14.06 11.66
C GLN A 302 -28.07 -12.56 11.74
N ASN A 303 -26.87 -12.13 11.34
CA ASN A 303 -26.40 -10.75 11.42
C ASN A 303 -25.55 -10.39 10.19
N ALA A 304 -25.26 -9.09 10.03
CA ALA A 304 -24.50 -8.57 8.90
C ALA A 304 -23.03 -9.03 8.90
N ASP A 305 -22.43 -9.26 10.07
CA ASP A 305 -21.03 -9.69 10.17
C ASP A 305 -20.84 -11.11 9.61
N GLU A 306 -21.78 -12.02 9.90
CA GLU A 306 -21.82 -13.36 9.34
C GLU A 306 -22.03 -13.34 7.83
N VAL A 307 -22.92 -12.49 7.31
CA VAL A 307 -23.11 -12.31 5.87
C VAL A 307 -21.83 -11.77 5.22
N ASN A 308 -21.19 -10.76 5.82
CA ASN A 308 -19.93 -10.19 5.32
C ASN A 308 -18.76 -11.19 5.35
N ALA A 309 -18.70 -12.07 6.35
CA ALA A 309 -17.72 -13.13 6.39
C ALA A 309 -17.88 -14.09 5.21
N GLN A 310 -19.12 -14.47 4.87
CA GLN A 310 -19.38 -15.32 3.70
C GLN A 310 -19.25 -14.57 2.38
N GLN A 311 -19.57 -13.27 2.35
CA GLN A 311 -19.36 -12.40 1.19
C GLN A 311 -17.89 -12.45 0.72
N LYS A 312 -16.94 -12.32 1.66
CA LYS A 312 -15.50 -12.45 1.36
C LYS A 312 -15.13 -13.81 0.77
N VAL A 313 -15.77 -14.89 1.23
CA VAL A 313 -15.53 -16.25 0.71
C VAL A 313 -16.02 -16.36 -0.73
N VAL A 314 -17.22 -15.86 -1.03
CA VAL A 314 -17.81 -15.94 -2.38
C VAL A 314 -17.13 -14.98 -3.36
N ASP A 315 -16.67 -13.81 -2.92
CA ASP A 315 -15.87 -12.88 -3.74
C ASP A 315 -14.52 -13.50 -4.12
N LYS A 316 -13.86 -14.15 -3.16
CA LYS A 316 -12.63 -14.89 -3.43
C LYS A 316 -12.88 -16.04 -4.40
N ALA A 317 -13.93 -16.83 -4.19
CA ALA A 317 -14.31 -17.92 -5.08
C ALA A 317 -14.59 -17.41 -6.51
N LYS A 318 -15.31 -16.29 -6.66
CA LYS A 318 -15.57 -15.67 -7.97
C LYS A 318 -14.27 -15.26 -8.65
N THR A 319 -13.37 -14.62 -7.91
CA THR A 319 -12.05 -14.20 -8.41
C THR A 319 -11.21 -15.39 -8.87
N ASP A 320 -11.13 -16.44 -8.04
CA ASP A 320 -10.37 -17.66 -8.33
C ASP A 320 -10.96 -18.40 -9.55
N ALA A 321 -12.30 -18.47 -9.67
CA ALA A 321 -12.98 -19.06 -10.82
C ALA A 321 -12.69 -18.29 -12.11
N GLN A 322 -12.75 -16.95 -12.07
CA GLN A 322 -12.46 -16.10 -13.22
C GLN A 322 -10.99 -16.24 -13.65
N ALA A 323 -10.05 -16.24 -12.70
CA ALA A 323 -8.64 -16.45 -12.99
C ALA A 323 -8.37 -17.82 -13.63
N ALA A 324 -9.05 -18.87 -13.16
CA ALA A 324 -8.98 -20.20 -13.78
C ALA A 324 -9.51 -20.18 -15.22
N LYS A 325 -10.67 -19.54 -15.46
CA LYS A 325 -11.27 -19.38 -16.80
C LYS A 325 -10.33 -18.65 -17.77
N ASP A 326 -9.73 -17.55 -17.33
CA ASP A 326 -8.83 -16.74 -18.16
C ASP A 326 -7.52 -17.46 -18.46
N ALA A 327 -6.99 -18.22 -17.50
CA ALA A 327 -5.81 -19.04 -17.72
C ALA A 327 -6.08 -20.17 -18.71
N VAL A 328 -7.23 -20.85 -18.59
CA VAL A 328 -7.69 -21.88 -19.54
C VAL A 328 -7.81 -21.33 -20.96
N ALA A 329 -8.33 -20.11 -21.11
CA ALA A 329 -8.47 -19.49 -22.44
C ALA A 329 -7.14 -19.34 -23.19
N LYS A 330 -6.04 -19.14 -22.46
CA LYS A 330 -4.68 -18.98 -22.99
C LYS A 330 -3.96 -20.29 -23.31
N LEU A 331 -4.53 -21.42 -22.90
CA LEU A 331 -3.94 -22.72 -23.19
C LEU A 331 -4.04 -23.06 -24.68
N PRO A 332 -3.08 -23.83 -25.21
CA PRO A 332 -3.18 -24.35 -26.56
C PRO A 332 -4.45 -25.18 -26.71
N ASP A 333 -5.12 -25.01 -27.85
CA ASP A 333 -6.23 -25.87 -28.22
C ASP A 333 -5.76 -27.32 -28.31
N LYS A 334 -6.65 -28.24 -27.96
CA LYS A 334 -6.37 -29.66 -28.03
C LYS A 334 -5.99 -30.02 -29.48
N LYS A 335 -4.76 -30.51 -29.72
CA LYS A 335 -4.45 -31.20 -30.98
C LYS A 335 -5.39 -32.40 -31.10
N ALA A 336 -5.82 -32.73 -32.32
CA ALA A 336 -6.55 -33.98 -32.53
C ALA A 336 -5.76 -35.13 -31.89
N ASP A 337 -6.43 -35.95 -31.07
CA ASP A 337 -5.81 -37.09 -30.40
C ASP A 337 -5.16 -37.97 -31.47
N SER A 338 -3.86 -38.27 -31.34
CA SER A 338 -3.24 -39.19 -32.30
C SER A 338 -3.75 -40.61 -32.05
N ASP A 339 -3.79 -41.45 -33.09
CA ASP A 339 -4.21 -42.85 -32.95
C ASP A 339 -3.40 -43.59 -31.87
N LYS A 340 -2.13 -43.20 -31.70
CA LYS A 340 -1.24 -43.70 -30.65
C LYS A 340 -1.71 -43.30 -29.24
N ASP A 341 -2.13 -42.06 -29.06
CA ASP A 341 -2.60 -41.55 -27.78
C ASP A 341 -3.96 -42.17 -27.40
N ILE A 342 -4.85 -42.35 -28.38
CA ILE A 342 -6.14 -43.04 -28.20
C ILE A 342 -5.90 -44.49 -27.78
N ALA A 343 -4.99 -45.20 -28.45
CA ALA A 343 -4.65 -46.59 -28.10
C ALA A 343 -4.09 -46.70 -26.68
N ALA A 344 -3.13 -45.84 -26.31
CA ALA A 344 -2.55 -45.84 -24.97
C ALA A 344 -3.59 -45.52 -23.88
N ALA A 345 -4.47 -44.54 -24.12
CA ALA A 345 -5.54 -44.19 -23.19
C ALA A 345 -6.58 -45.32 -23.06
N LYS A 346 -6.84 -46.06 -24.15
CA LYS A 346 -7.77 -47.19 -24.18
C LYS A 346 -7.25 -48.37 -23.38
N ASP A 347 -5.97 -48.68 -23.52
CA ASP A 347 -5.30 -49.71 -22.72
C ASP A 347 -5.29 -49.33 -21.24
N ALA A 348 -4.98 -48.07 -20.91
CA ALA A 348 -4.96 -47.59 -19.53
C ALA A 348 -6.36 -47.65 -18.88
N ALA A 349 -7.41 -47.25 -19.60
CA ALA A 349 -8.78 -47.33 -19.13
C ALA A 349 -9.25 -48.79 -18.97
N ALA A 350 -8.96 -49.65 -19.95
CA ALA A 350 -9.30 -51.07 -19.88
C ALA A 350 -8.63 -51.75 -18.68
N LYS A 351 -7.34 -51.45 -18.44
CA LYS A 351 -6.61 -51.95 -17.28
C LYS A 351 -7.23 -51.50 -15.95
N ALA A 352 -7.61 -50.22 -15.83
CA ALA A 352 -8.24 -49.71 -14.61
C ALA A 352 -9.59 -50.40 -14.34
N VAL A 353 -10.37 -50.69 -15.37
CA VAL A 353 -11.63 -51.44 -15.25
C VAL A 353 -11.37 -52.88 -14.82
N ASP A 354 -10.40 -53.56 -15.43
CA ASP A 354 -10.07 -54.94 -15.07
C ASP A 354 -9.59 -55.03 -13.61
N GLU A 355 -8.82 -54.04 -13.14
CA GLU A 355 -8.42 -53.95 -11.74
C GLU A 355 -9.60 -53.67 -10.79
N ALA A 356 -10.57 -52.86 -11.20
CA ALA A 356 -11.78 -52.59 -10.43
C ALA A 356 -12.71 -53.82 -10.36
N ILE A 357 -12.90 -54.52 -11.47
CA ILE A 357 -13.67 -55.78 -11.52
C ILE A 357 -13.02 -56.83 -10.63
N LYS A 358 -11.68 -56.98 -10.71
CA LYS A 358 -10.94 -57.90 -9.84
C LYS A 358 -11.15 -57.57 -8.36
N ALA A 359 -11.06 -56.30 -7.97
CA ALA A 359 -11.32 -55.88 -6.60
C ALA A 359 -12.76 -56.22 -6.16
N ALA A 360 -13.75 -56.03 -7.05
CA ALA A 360 -15.14 -56.35 -6.77
C ALA A 360 -15.35 -57.87 -6.61
N ASP A 361 -14.71 -58.69 -7.44
CA ASP A 361 -14.74 -60.15 -7.34
C ASP A 361 -14.11 -60.64 -6.04
N GLU A 362 -12.97 -60.08 -5.63
CA GLU A 362 -12.33 -60.39 -4.35
C GLU A 362 -13.23 -59.99 -3.16
N ALA A 363 -13.86 -58.82 -3.20
CA ALA A 363 -14.80 -58.37 -2.18
C ALA A 363 -16.05 -59.26 -2.11
N LEU A 364 -16.62 -59.66 -3.25
CA LEU A 364 -17.75 -60.60 -3.33
C LEU A 364 -17.38 -61.98 -2.79
N ALA A 365 -16.19 -62.48 -3.12
CA ALA A 365 -15.70 -63.77 -2.62
C ALA A 365 -15.52 -63.76 -1.10
N THR A 366 -15.00 -62.66 -0.53
CA THR A 366 -14.96 -62.48 0.93
C THR A 366 -16.37 -62.43 1.50
N ALA A 367 -17.24 -61.56 0.97
CA ALA A 367 -18.60 -61.36 1.49
C ALA A 367 -19.40 -62.67 1.54
N LYS A 368 -19.29 -63.53 0.52
CA LYS A 368 -19.98 -64.82 0.45
C LYS A 368 -19.53 -65.82 1.53
N LYS A 369 -18.33 -65.66 2.10
CA LYS A 369 -17.79 -66.47 3.21
C LYS A 369 -18.16 -65.93 4.60
N LYS A 370 -18.72 -64.72 4.70
CA LYS A 370 -19.13 -64.07 5.95
C LYS A 370 -20.60 -64.38 6.32
N GLU A 371 -20.95 -64.15 7.58
CA GLU A 371 -22.32 -64.27 8.10
C GLU A 371 -23.25 -63.30 7.37
N GLN A 372 -24.28 -63.86 6.72
CA GLN A 372 -25.19 -63.12 5.85
C GLN A 372 -26.25 -62.36 6.65
N THR A 373 -25.89 -61.17 7.13
CA THR A 373 -26.85 -60.18 7.65
C THR A 373 -27.60 -59.49 6.51
N ASP A 374 -28.74 -58.85 6.80
CA ASP A 374 -29.49 -58.14 5.76
C ASP A 374 -28.68 -56.97 5.16
N SER A 375 -27.84 -56.31 5.96
CA SER A 375 -26.89 -55.30 5.48
C SER A 375 -25.80 -55.89 4.58
N LEU A 376 -25.27 -57.08 4.89
CA LEU A 376 -24.29 -57.74 4.02
C LEU A 376 -24.92 -58.25 2.72
N LYS A 377 -26.15 -58.78 2.76
CA LYS A 377 -26.89 -59.17 1.55
C LYS A 377 -27.13 -57.98 0.62
N ALA A 378 -27.45 -56.81 1.19
CA ALA A 378 -27.60 -55.57 0.43
C ALA A 378 -26.26 -55.15 -0.23
N ALA A 379 -25.16 -55.17 0.52
CA ALA A 379 -23.83 -54.88 -0.01
C ALA A 379 -23.38 -55.87 -1.11
N VAL A 380 -23.70 -57.17 -0.97
CA VAL A 380 -23.43 -58.19 -2.00
C VAL A 380 -24.19 -57.88 -3.29
N LYS A 381 -25.49 -57.55 -3.21
CA LYS A 381 -26.31 -57.19 -4.37
C LYS A 381 -25.77 -55.97 -5.11
N GLU A 382 -25.20 -55.02 -4.38
CA GLU A 382 -24.60 -53.84 -4.97
C GLU A 382 -23.21 -54.04 -5.55
N LEU A 383 -22.39 -54.87 -4.92
CA LEU A 383 -21.13 -55.29 -5.54
C LEU A 383 -21.39 -56.05 -6.84
N GLU A 384 -22.45 -56.88 -6.90
CA GLU A 384 -22.90 -57.53 -8.14
C GLU A 384 -23.39 -56.50 -9.18
N THR A 385 -24.18 -55.51 -8.76
CA THR A 385 -24.64 -54.41 -9.63
C THR A 385 -23.47 -53.56 -10.15
N LEU A 386 -22.52 -53.21 -9.27
CA LEU A 386 -21.31 -52.47 -9.60
C LEU A 386 -20.45 -53.24 -10.60
N LYS A 387 -20.31 -54.56 -10.42
CA LYS A 387 -19.60 -55.43 -11.36
C LYS A 387 -20.24 -55.38 -12.75
N THR A 388 -21.55 -55.55 -12.84
CA THR A 388 -22.27 -55.44 -14.13
C THR A 388 -22.06 -54.07 -14.77
N ASN A 389 -22.04 -53.00 -13.98
CA ASN A 389 -21.77 -51.65 -14.49
C ASN A 389 -20.31 -51.46 -14.97
N LEU A 390 -19.33 -52.06 -14.28
CA LEU A 390 -17.94 -52.04 -14.72
C LEU A 390 -17.73 -52.85 -16.01
N GLU A 391 -18.43 -53.97 -16.17
CA GLU A 391 -18.44 -54.74 -17.42
C GLU A 391 -19.06 -53.94 -18.58
N ALA A 392 -20.16 -53.21 -18.33
CA ALA A 392 -20.73 -52.29 -19.31
C ALA A 392 -19.74 -51.16 -19.66
N LEU A 393 -19.02 -50.62 -18.67
CA LEU A 393 -18.01 -49.58 -18.86
C LEU A 393 -16.81 -50.08 -19.69
N LYS A 394 -16.44 -51.35 -19.56
CA LYS A 394 -15.44 -52.00 -20.43
C LYS A 394 -15.87 -51.97 -21.91
N LYS A 395 -17.16 -52.19 -22.18
CA LYS A 395 -17.71 -52.08 -23.54
C LYS A 395 -17.69 -50.64 -24.05
N GLU A 396 -18.08 -49.67 -23.23
CA GLU A 396 -18.02 -48.24 -23.58
C GLU A 396 -16.59 -47.75 -23.87
N ILE A 397 -15.59 -48.24 -23.14
CA ILE A 397 -14.17 -47.97 -23.44
C ILE A 397 -13.80 -48.47 -24.83
N SER A 398 -14.35 -49.61 -25.26
CA SER A 398 -14.06 -50.17 -26.58
C SER A 398 -14.64 -49.34 -27.73
N GLU A 399 -15.71 -48.59 -27.47
CA GLU A 399 -16.41 -47.74 -28.45
C GLU A 399 -15.97 -46.26 -28.41
N ALA A 400 -15.28 -45.84 -27.34
CA ALA A 400 -14.79 -44.48 -27.18
C ALA A 400 -13.68 -44.12 -28.19
N LYS A 401 -13.80 -42.94 -28.82
CA LYS A 401 -12.91 -42.46 -29.89
C LYS A 401 -12.03 -41.27 -29.51
N THR A 402 -12.02 -40.88 -28.23
CA THR A 402 -11.21 -39.73 -27.76
C THR A 402 -10.50 -40.06 -26.46
N VAL A 403 -9.30 -39.51 -26.28
CA VAL A 403 -8.49 -39.68 -25.07
C VAL A 403 -9.22 -39.13 -23.83
N ALA A 404 -9.97 -38.03 -23.99
CA ALA A 404 -10.75 -37.43 -22.91
C ALA A 404 -11.88 -38.35 -22.42
N ALA A 405 -12.63 -38.96 -23.34
CA ALA A 405 -13.66 -39.94 -22.97
C ALA A 405 -13.04 -41.15 -22.27
N LEU A 406 -11.90 -41.65 -22.76
CA LEU A 406 -11.19 -42.79 -22.19
C LEU A 406 -10.66 -42.48 -20.77
N ASN A 407 -10.07 -41.31 -20.54
CA ASN A 407 -9.62 -40.88 -19.22
C ASN A 407 -10.78 -40.70 -18.23
N ALA A 408 -11.92 -40.16 -18.66
CA ALA A 408 -13.09 -40.06 -17.80
C ALA A 408 -13.62 -41.44 -17.37
N GLN A 409 -13.57 -42.44 -18.26
CA GLN A 409 -13.94 -43.83 -17.93
C GLN A 409 -12.90 -44.49 -17.01
N LYS A 410 -11.60 -44.21 -17.22
CA LYS A 410 -10.52 -44.63 -16.31
C LYS A 410 -10.73 -44.10 -14.89
N ASP A 411 -11.03 -42.81 -14.73
CA ASP A 411 -11.22 -42.19 -13.41
C ASP A 411 -12.44 -42.77 -12.67
N LYS A 412 -13.52 -43.10 -13.39
CA LYS A 412 -14.65 -43.83 -12.79
C LYS A 412 -14.24 -45.20 -12.26
N ALA A 413 -13.44 -45.94 -13.04
CA ALA A 413 -12.95 -47.25 -12.64
C ALA A 413 -12.03 -47.18 -11.41
N GLU A 414 -11.14 -46.18 -11.34
CA GLU A 414 -10.26 -45.97 -10.19
C GLU A 414 -11.04 -45.58 -8.92
N LYS A 415 -12.07 -44.73 -9.04
CA LYS A 415 -12.96 -44.41 -7.91
C LYS A 415 -13.76 -45.62 -7.46
N ALA A 416 -14.32 -46.39 -8.39
CA ALA A 416 -15.03 -47.63 -8.08
C ALA A 416 -14.12 -48.61 -7.33
N LYS A 417 -12.88 -48.80 -7.80
CA LYS A 417 -11.87 -49.63 -7.14
C LYS A 417 -11.58 -49.16 -5.70
N ALA A 418 -11.42 -47.85 -5.48
CA ALA A 418 -11.20 -47.30 -4.15
C ALA A 418 -12.39 -47.57 -3.20
N THR A 419 -13.62 -47.33 -3.67
CA THR A 419 -14.81 -47.61 -2.87
C THR A 419 -14.99 -49.10 -2.58
N VAL A 420 -14.69 -49.97 -3.55
CA VAL A 420 -14.69 -51.42 -3.33
C VAL A 420 -13.66 -51.83 -2.28
N ALA A 421 -12.47 -51.21 -2.27
CA ALA A 421 -11.46 -51.48 -1.26
C ALA A 421 -11.94 -51.09 0.15
N GLU A 422 -12.60 -49.94 0.30
CA GLU A 422 -13.22 -49.51 1.56
C GLU A 422 -14.33 -50.48 1.99
N GLN A 423 -15.23 -50.85 1.09
CA GLN A 423 -16.28 -51.83 1.35
C GLN A 423 -15.70 -53.19 1.75
N LYS A 424 -14.63 -53.64 1.09
CA LYS A 424 -13.93 -54.88 1.43
C LYS A 424 -13.35 -54.83 2.84
N GLN A 425 -12.73 -53.72 3.26
CA GLN A 425 -12.24 -53.56 4.63
C GLN A 425 -13.36 -53.67 5.68
N VAL A 426 -14.55 -53.17 5.35
CA VAL A 426 -15.75 -53.29 6.20
C VAL A 426 -16.25 -54.74 6.20
N ILE A 427 -16.30 -55.41 5.05
CA ILE A 427 -16.70 -56.81 4.91
C ILE A 427 -15.74 -57.76 5.65
N ASP A 428 -14.43 -57.50 5.60
CA ASP A 428 -13.41 -58.30 6.29
C ASP A 428 -13.64 -58.35 7.82
N LYS A 429 -14.26 -57.29 8.37
CA LYS A 429 -14.65 -57.19 9.79
C LYS A 429 -15.97 -57.90 10.14
N VAL A 430 -16.74 -58.38 9.16
CA VAL A 430 -17.92 -59.22 9.42
C VAL A 430 -17.46 -60.58 9.96
N ALA A 431 -18.22 -61.16 10.87
CA ALA A 431 -17.99 -62.53 11.35
C ALA A 431 -18.10 -63.57 10.22
N ASP A 432 -17.30 -64.63 10.27
CA ASP A 432 -17.35 -65.70 9.26
C ASP A 432 -18.61 -66.56 9.38
N LYS A 433 -19.01 -67.20 8.27
CA LYS A 433 -20.16 -68.12 8.19
C LYS A 433 -19.84 -69.38 9.01
N LYS A 434 -20.25 -69.35 10.28
CA LYS A 434 -19.93 -70.25 11.40
C LYS A 434 -19.31 -71.62 11.07
N GLY A 435 -18.10 -71.79 11.60
CA GLY A 435 -17.43 -73.04 11.91
C GLY A 435 -16.47 -72.87 13.10
N SER A 436 -16.87 -72.18 14.17
CA SER A 436 -16.25 -72.32 15.51
C SER A 436 -17.15 -71.68 16.58
N SER A 437 -17.21 -72.35 17.72
CA SER A 437 -18.05 -72.07 18.87
C SER A 437 -17.45 -70.95 19.72
N ASN A 438 -18.09 -69.77 19.75
CA ASN A 438 -18.25 -68.89 20.92
C ASN A 438 -18.77 -67.52 20.44
N ILE A 439 -20.07 -67.28 20.61
CA ILE A 439 -20.64 -65.94 20.40
C ILE A 439 -20.40 -65.16 21.69
N SER A 440 -19.27 -64.44 21.76
CA SER A 440 -19.04 -63.42 22.79
C SER A 440 -19.91 -62.20 22.50
N SER A 441 -20.53 -61.68 23.56
CA SER A 441 -21.49 -60.57 23.58
C SER A 441 -20.97 -59.20 23.10
N GLU A 442 -19.70 -59.07 22.71
CA GLU A 442 -19.12 -57.86 22.10
C GLU A 442 -19.60 -57.59 20.66
N ASN A 443 -20.28 -58.56 20.04
CA ASN A 443 -20.64 -58.53 18.62
C ASN A 443 -21.83 -57.59 18.28
N LYS A 444 -22.62 -57.12 19.27
CA LYS A 444 -23.80 -56.29 18.98
C LYS A 444 -23.41 -54.87 18.58
N ASN A 445 -22.42 -54.27 19.26
CA ASN A 445 -21.92 -52.93 18.93
C ASN A 445 -21.12 -52.92 17.63
N VAL A 446 -20.38 -54.00 17.34
CA VAL A 446 -19.69 -54.18 16.05
C VAL A 446 -20.70 -54.38 14.92
N ARG A 447 -21.74 -55.22 15.10
CA ARG A 447 -22.83 -55.39 14.11
C ARG A 447 -23.60 -54.09 13.86
N THR A 448 -23.91 -53.33 14.92
CA THR A 448 -24.60 -52.03 14.80
C THR A 448 -23.69 -50.99 14.16
N ALA A 449 -22.42 -50.89 14.54
CA ALA A 449 -21.46 -49.97 13.90
C ALA A 449 -21.20 -50.36 12.43
N LEU A 450 -21.17 -51.64 12.09
CA LEU A 450 -21.03 -52.12 10.72
C LEU A 450 -22.28 -51.87 9.88
N ALA A 451 -23.47 -52.03 10.46
CA ALA A 451 -24.74 -51.68 9.83
C ALA A 451 -24.90 -50.16 9.66
N VAL A 452 -24.35 -49.36 10.59
CA VAL A 452 -24.27 -47.90 10.48
C VAL A 452 -23.24 -47.49 9.43
N VAL A 453 -22.06 -48.12 9.33
CA VAL A 453 -21.07 -47.79 8.30
C VAL A 453 -21.54 -48.22 6.90
N LEU A 454 -22.09 -49.42 6.76
CA LEU A 454 -22.70 -49.88 5.50
C LEU A 454 -24.00 -49.11 5.19
N GLY A 455 -24.73 -48.63 6.19
CA GLY A 455 -25.98 -47.86 6.00
C GLY A 455 -25.79 -46.36 5.75
N VAL A 456 -24.78 -45.73 6.37
CA VAL A 456 -24.44 -44.29 6.24
C VAL A 456 -23.58 -44.04 4.99
N LEU A 457 -22.71 -44.99 4.62
CA LEU A 457 -22.05 -45.01 3.32
C LEU A 457 -23.06 -45.59 2.30
N GLY A 458 -24.15 -44.86 2.11
CA GLY A 458 -25.37 -45.31 1.42
C GLY A 458 -25.08 -46.22 0.24
N VAL A 459 -25.48 -47.48 0.45
CA VAL A 459 -25.53 -48.62 -0.47
C VAL A 459 -25.88 -48.04 -1.88
N GLY A 460 -27.00 -47.32 -2.05
CA GLY A 460 -27.40 -46.76 -3.35
C GLY A 460 -26.67 -45.49 -3.86
N ALA A 461 -25.92 -44.77 -3.01
CA ALA A 461 -25.29 -43.49 -3.35
C ALA A 461 -23.96 -43.65 -4.12
N ILE A 462 -23.29 -44.80 -4.00
CA ILE A 462 -21.97 -45.06 -4.59
C ILE A 462 -22.08 -45.21 -6.11
N VAL A 463 -23.01 -46.03 -6.59
CA VAL A 463 -23.27 -46.22 -8.02
C VAL A 463 -23.77 -44.91 -8.66
N ALA A 464 -24.68 -44.21 -7.98
CA ALA A 464 -25.18 -42.91 -8.42
C ALA A 464 -24.06 -41.86 -8.46
N ALA A 465 -23.26 -41.69 -7.42
CA ALA A 465 -22.20 -40.68 -7.37
C ALA A 465 -21.08 -40.92 -8.41
N ILE A 466 -20.73 -42.18 -8.68
CA ILE A 466 -19.71 -42.53 -9.68
C ILE A 466 -20.18 -42.25 -11.12
N PHE A 467 -21.47 -42.46 -11.42
CA PHE A 467 -22.02 -42.28 -12.78
C PHE A 467 -22.73 -40.94 -13.02
N GLN A 468 -23.19 -40.24 -11.98
CA GLN A 468 -23.94 -38.97 -12.08
C GLN A 468 -23.04 -37.73 -12.23
N PHE A 469 -21.77 -37.79 -11.78
CA PHE A 469 -20.85 -36.65 -11.87
C PHE A 469 -20.20 -36.44 -13.26
N ALA A 470 -20.33 -37.40 -14.18
CA ALA A 470 -19.73 -37.33 -15.53
C ALA A 470 -20.76 -37.21 -16.67
N GLY A 471 -22.06 -37.33 -16.36
CA GLY A 471 -23.15 -37.28 -17.35
C GLY A 471 -23.18 -36.02 -18.22
N PRO A 472 -23.00 -34.81 -17.65
CA PRO A 472 -22.98 -33.58 -18.44
C PRO A 472 -21.79 -33.48 -19.42
N ALA A 473 -20.62 -34.00 -19.05
CA ALA A 473 -19.41 -33.94 -19.89
C ALA A 473 -19.48 -34.93 -21.08
N LEU A 474 -20.06 -36.11 -20.89
CA LEU A 474 -20.20 -37.13 -21.94
C LEU A 474 -21.30 -36.79 -22.96
N LYS A 475 -22.38 -36.13 -22.51
CA LYS A 475 -23.46 -35.67 -23.39
C LYS A 475 -23.01 -34.57 -24.36
N ASN A 476 -22.09 -33.70 -23.93
CA ASN A 476 -21.45 -32.68 -24.77
C ASN A 476 -20.41 -33.24 -25.76
N LEU A 477 -20.05 -34.53 -25.63
CA LEU A 477 -19.11 -35.25 -26.49
C LEU A 477 -19.79 -36.31 -27.38
N GLY A 478 -21.14 -36.33 -27.42
CA GLY A 478 -21.92 -37.18 -28.33
C GLY A 478 -22.09 -38.65 -27.91
N ILE A 479 -21.76 -39.00 -26.66
CA ILE A 479 -21.89 -40.37 -26.15
C ILE A 479 -23.20 -40.50 -25.36
N GLN A 480 -24.13 -41.35 -25.81
CA GLN A 480 -25.34 -41.68 -25.06
C GLN A 480 -25.01 -42.71 -23.97
N LEU A 481 -25.20 -42.34 -22.71
CA LEU A 481 -25.22 -43.30 -21.59
C LEU A 481 -26.49 -44.15 -21.66
N PRO A 482 -26.45 -45.44 -21.27
CA PRO A 482 -27.65 -46.25 -21.10
C PRO A 482 -28.55 -45.61 -20.02
N LYS A 483 -29.86 -45.66 -20.26
CA LYS A 483 -30.85 -45.24 -19.27
C LYS A 483 -30.80 -46.21 -18.09
N PHE A 484 -30.42 -45.70 -16.92
CA PHE A 484 -30.52 -46.39 -15.64
C PHE A 484 -31.97 -46.61 -15.24
#